data_AF-A0AAJ5S9P7-F1
#
_entry.id   AF-A0AAJ5S9P7-F1
#
_cell.length_a   1.000
_cell.length_b   1.000
_cell.length_c   1.000
_cell.angle_alpha   90.00
_cell.angle_beta   90.00
_cell.angle_gamma   90.00
#
_symmetry.space_group_name_H-M   'P 1'
#
loop_
_entity.id
_entity.type
_entity.pdbx_description
1 polymer ?
#
loop_
_entity_poly.entity_id
_entity_poly.type
_entity_poly.pdbx_seq_one_letter_code
_entity_poly.pdbx_strand_id
1 'polypeptide(L)'
;MYESPFQTHADLLINGRDASAQYLQSFVLSMHDSNNYKFSAKELSSLSDAHFNIFIELAKNFREEGRDSDPFKNVCREMIARRPDYTQEPSDFYMFPEPEFVFVPDQTDLATHLHPLFSIDLSTVNREWSGYAHMLCPLEPGEDRLVGYATEHTDYHSALLQTNWIGFKIEDGRYRLMGDPRYFFLHAENADLSDPYPYARSELIECYKDCSSSFVVVRDGYRKTGYLYDPYWLHPERGVEGRDRYPFVEQIGGDVDLWLVGMRGMPLYYAEECNGITPVYPKGPSGHPFYHVATVSSGSYQVGGPEKVIMFYEPVEKLVLFTFYSEPPYKPSYE
;
A
#
# COMPACT_ATOMS: atom_id res chain seq x y z
N MET A 1 29.65 -14.01 -32.33
CA MET A 1 28.33 -13.34 -32.26
C MET A 1 28.43 -12.43 -31.05
N TYR A 2 28.24 -11.11 -31.22
CA TYR A 2 28.26 -10.19 -30.08
C TYR A 2 26.95 -10.38 -29.32
N GLU A 3 27.02 -10.73 -28.05
CA GLU A 3 25.86 -10.86 -27.17
C GLU A 3 25.63 -9.51 -26.49
N SER A 4 24.42 -8.95 -26.61
CA SER A 4 24.11 -7.67 -26.01
C SER A 4 24.20 -7.77 -24.48
N PRO A 5 24.72 -6.76 -23.77
CA PRO A 5 24.68 -6.73 -22.31
C PRO A 5 23.27 -6.94 -21.72
N PHE A 6 22.21 -6.55 -22.42
CA PHE A 6 20.84 -6.85 -22.02
C PHE A 6 20.57 -8.35 -21.99
N GLN A 7 21.09 -9.12 -22.95
CA GLN A 7 20.99 -10.59 -22.96
C GLN A 7 21.91 -11.22 -21.92
N THR A 8 23.16 -10.77 -21.84
CA THR A 8 24.16 -11.28 -20.88
C THR A 8 23.66 -11.17 -19.43
N HIS A 9 23.02 -10.07 -19.09
CA HIS A 9 22.54 -9.78 -17.72
C HIS A 9 21.03 -9.99 -17.56
N ALA A 10 20.37 -10.68 -18.51
CA ALA A 10 18.92 -10.85 -18.51
C ALA A 10 18.41 -11.54 -17.24
N ASP A 11 19.12 -12.54 -16.73
CA ASP A 11 18.68 -13.24 -15.51
C ASP A 11 18.65 -12.29 -14.29
N LEU A 12 19.69 -11.46 -14.12
CA LEU A 12 19.72 -10.44 -13.07
C LEU A 12 18.60 -9.40 -13.26
N LEU A 13 18.40 -8.94 -14.49
CA LEU A 13 17.39 -7.93 -14.81
C LEU A 13 15.96 -8.45 -14.65
N ILE A 14 15.70 -9.75 -14.90
CA ILE A 14 14.33 -10.29 -14.86
C ILE A 14 14.04 -11.01 -13.53
N ASN A 15 15.04 -11.64 -12.90
CA ASN A 15 14.87 -12.44 -11.67
C ASN A 15 15.56 -11.88 -10.43
N GLY A 16 16.46 -10.91 -10.57
CA GLY A 16 17.19 -10.35 -9.44
C GLY A 16 16.25 -9.69 -8.43
N ARG A 17 16.46 -9.97 -7.14
CA ARG A 17 15.62 -9.48 -6.04
C ARG A 17 16.36 -8.61 -5.05
N ASP A 18 17.69 -8.65 -5.05
CA ASP A 18 18.48 -7.78 -4.21
C ASP A 18 18.37 -6.33 -4.69
N ALA A 19 18.85 -5.44 -3.83
CA ALA A 19 18.75 -4.03 -4.04
C ALA A 19 19.46 -3.59 -5.34
N SER A 20 20.72 -3.98 -5.53
CA SER A 20 21.46 -3.60 -6.74
C SER A 20 20.78 -4.07 -8.03
N ALA A 21 20.15 -5.24 -8.02
CA ALA A 21 19.34 -5.72 -9.14
C ALA A 21 18.12 -4.82 -9.39
N GLN A 22 17.32 -4.50 -8.37
CA GLN A 22 16.16 -3.62 -8.51
C GLN A 22 16.53 -2.21 -9.00
N TYR A 23 17.68 -1.69 -8.59
CA TYR A 23 18.20 -0.42 -9.10
C TYR A 23 18.47 -0.48 -10.61
N LEU A 24 19.16 -1.52 -11.07
CA LEU A 24 19.41 -1.76 -12.50
C LEU A 24 18.10 -1.96 -13.27
N GLN A 25 17.10 -2.62 -12.68
CA GLN A 25 15.77 -2.78 -13.28
C GLN A 25 15.07 -1.44 -13.48
N SER A 26 15.09 -0.57 -12.46
CA SER A 26 14.53 0.79 -12.54
C SER A 26 15.23 1.63 -13.60
N PHE A 27 16.56 1.55 -13.70
CA PHE A 27 17.31 2.16 -14.79
C PHE A 27 16.81 1.70 -16.17
N VAL A 28 16.79 0.38 -16.40
CA VAL A 28 16.39 -0.22 -17.68
C VAL A 28 14.95 0.12 -18.07
N LEU A 29 14.01 0.05 -17.12
CA LEU A 29 12.61 0.37 -17.38
C LEU A 29 12.38 1.88 -17.58
N SER A 30 13.12 2.75 -16.90
CA SER A 30 13.02 4.20 -17.13
C SER A 30 13.42 4.60 -18.55
N MET A 31 14.34 3.85 -19.18
CA MET A 31 14.72 4.04 -20.58
C MET A 31 13.64 3.51 -21.55
N HIS A 32 12.81 2.58 -21.11
CA HIS A 32 11.69 2.05 -21.88
C HIS A 32 10.49 3.01 -21.85
N ASP A 33 10.10 3.47 -20.66
CA ASP A 33 9.00 4.41 -20.45
C ASP A 33 9.23 5.27 -19.21
N SER A 34 9.76 6.48 -19.40
CA SER A 34 10.10 7.40 -18.32
C SER A 34 8.89 8.07 -17.67
N ASN A 35 7.69 7.94 -18.25
CA ASN A 35 6.46 8.40 -17.61
C ASN A 35 6.07 7.46 -16.48
N ASN A 36 6.15 6.15 -16.74
CA ASN A 36 5.73 5.09 -15.82
C ASN A 36 6.85 4.57 -14.90
N TYR A 37 8.12 4.71 -15.28
CA TYR A 37 9.25 4.22 -14.51
C TYR A 37 10.26 5.33 -14.23
N LYS A 38 10.58 5.54 -12.95
CA LYS A 38 11.55 6.55 -12.52
C LYS A 38 12.89 5.90 -12.19
N PHE A 39 13.96 6.64 -12.45
CA PHE A 39 15.33 6.28 -12.12
C PHE A 39 16.01 7.44 -11.41
N SER A 40 16.71 7.15 -10.31
CA SER A 40 17.45 8.13 -9.51
C SER A 40 18.95 7.85 -9.61
N ALA A 41 19.74 8.81 -10.08
CA ALA A 41 21.20 8.64 -10.15
C ALA A 41 21.91 8.75 -8.79
N LYS A 42 21.19 9.06 -7.71
CA LYS A 42 21.77 9.25 -6.37
C LYS A 42 22.42 7.98 -5.81
N GLU A 43 21.91 6.82 -6.21
CA GLU A 43 22.36 5.51 -5.70
C GLU A 43 23.46 4.87 -6.54
N LEU A 44 24.01 5.58 -7.55
CA LEU A 44 25.16 5.05 -8.29
C LEU A 44 26.36 4.74 -7.39
N SER A 45 26.53 5.48 -6.29
CA SER A 45 27.62 5.27 -5.34
C SER A 45 27.45 4.07 -4.41
N SER A 46 26.24 3.51 -4.30
CA SER A 46 25.97 2.35 -3.43
C SER A 46 26.12 1.01 -4.17
N LEU A 47 26.24 1.03 -5.50
CA LEU A 47 26.51 -0.16 -6.27
C LEU A 47 27.90 -0.72 -5.97
N SER A 48 27.98 -2.03 -5.75
CA SER A 48 29.26 -2.74 -5.81
C SER A 48 29.92 -2.54 -7.18
N ASP A 49 31.24 -2.65 -7.26
CA ASP A 49 31.98 -2.56 -8.52
C ASP A 49 31.41 -3.47 -9.63
N ALA A 50 30.95 -4.67 -9.27
CA ALA A 50 30.34 -5.60 -10.22
C ALA A 50 29.04 -5.02 -10.83
N HIS A 51 28.08 -4.62 -9.99
CA HIS A 51 26.83 -4.02 -10.45
C HIS A 51 27.01 -2.67 -11.15
N PHE A 52 27.98 -1.86 -10.71
CA PHE A 52 28.32 -0.62 -11.38
C PHE A 52 28.86 -0.87 -12.79
N ASN A 53 29.70 -1.89 -12.97
CA ASN A 53 30.17 -2.27 -14.31
C ASN A 53 29.02 -2.74 -15.20
N ILE A 54 28.06 -3.51 -14.67
CA ILE A 54 26.84 -3.91 -15.40
C ILE A 54 26.05 -2.67 -15.83
N PHE A 55 25.83 -1.70 -14.92
CA PHE A 55 25.17 -0.43 -15.25
C PHE A 55 25.87 0.27 -16.43
N ILE A 56 27.20 0.38 -16.40
CA ILE A 56 27.98 1.02 -17.46
C ILE A 56 27.85 0.28 -18.80
N GLU A 57 27.89 -1.06 -18.78
CA GLU A 57 27.70 -1.88 -19.99
C GLU A 57 26.31 -1.67 -20.61
N LEU A 58 25.26 -1.72 -19.79
CA LEU A 58 23.88 -1.48 -20.23
C LEU A 58 23.70 -0.07 -20.78
N ALA A 59 24.21 0.95 -20.08
CA ALA A 59 24.08 2.35 -20.49
C ALA A 59 24.84 2.64 -21.79
N LYS A 60 26.05 2.09 -21.96
CA LYS A 60 26.83 2.21 -23.20
C LYS A 60 26.10 1.52 -24.36
N ASN A 61 25.66 0.28 -24.17
CA ASN A 61 24.96 -0.45 -25.22
C ASN A 61 23.65 0.25 -25.62
N PHE A 62 22.87 0.75 -24.65
CA PHE A 62 21.65 1.51 -24.96
C PHE A 62 21.94 2.80 -25.73
N ARG A 63 23.02 3.51 -25.39
CA ARG A 63 23.43 4.71 -26.12
C ARG A 63 23.80 4.42 -27.57
N GLU A 64 24.38 3.25 -27.85
CA GLU A 64 24.83 2.83 -29.18
C GLU A 64 23.69 2.27 -30.03
N GLU A 65 22.89 1.37 -29.46
CA GLU A 65 21.87 0.58 -30.19
C GLU A 65 20.46 1.19 -30.09
N GLY A 66 20.22 2.01 -29.06
CA GLY A 66 18.95 2.68 -28.84
C GLY A 66 17.80 1.77 -28.38
N ARG A 67 16.65 2.42 -28.14
CA ARG A 67 15.42 1.80 -27.62
C ARG A 67 14.79 0.75 -28.54
N ASP A 68 15.11 0.79 -29.83
CA ASP A 68 14.48 -0.06 -30.83
C ASP A 68 15.23 -1.39 -31.02
N SER A 69 16.33 -1.62 -30.28
CA SER A 69 17.10 -2.86 -30.31
C SER A 69 16.30 -4.04 -29.74
N ASP A 70 16.30 -5.18 -30.45
CA ASP A 70 15.56 -6.37 -30.03
C ASP A 70 16.01 -6.93 -28.66
N PRO A 71 17.31 -6.99 -28.33
CA PRO A 71 17.76 -7.39 -26.99
C PRO A 71 17.13 -6.57 -25.86
N PHE A 72 17.13 -5.24 -25.98
CA PHE A 72 16.54 -4.35 -24.99
C PHE A 72 15.02 -4.54 -24.89
N LYS A 73 14.30 -4.49 -26.01
CA LYS A 73 12.83 -4.64 -26.03
C LYS A 73 12.38 -5.98 -25.45
N ASN A 74 13.11 -7.05 -25.72
CA ASN A 74 12.77 -8.38 -25.21
C ASN A 74 12.97 -8.45 -23.69
N VAL A 75 14.09 -7.96 -23.17
CA VAL A 75 14.33 -7.92 -21.72
C VAL A 75 13.32 -7.04 -21.01
N CYS A 76 13.04 -5.83 -21.50
CA CYS A 76 12.00 -4.97 -20.93
C CYS A 76 10.63 -5.64 -20.94
N ARG A 77 10.26 -6.32 -22.03
CA ARG A 77 8.99 -7.06 -22.12
C ARG A 77 8.91 -8.17 -21.09
N GLU A 78 9.98 -8.95 -20.92
CA GLU A 78 10.03 -10.01 -19.90
C GLU A 78 10.00 -9.44 -18.47
N MET A 79 10.74 -8.37 -18.20
CA MET A 79 10.70 -7.66 -16.91
C MET A 79 9.29 -7.15 -16.59
N ILE A 80 8.61 -6.54 -17.57
CA ILE A 80 7.24 -6.06 -17.43
C ILE A 80 6.26 -7.23 -17.27
N ALA A 81 6.40 -8.29 -18.07
CA ALA A 81 5.54 -9.47 -17.98
C ALA A 81 5.70 -10.25 -16.66
N ARG A 82 6.86 -10.16 -16.00
CA ARG A 82 7.08 -10.74 -14.67
C ARG A 82 6.63 -9.82 -13.54
N ARG A 83 6.42 -8.52 -13.79
CA ARG A 83 5.75 -7.67 -12.82
C ARG A 83 4.27 -8.06 -12.78
N PRO A 84 3.70 -8.29 -11.59
CA PRO A 84 2.27 -8.48 -11.47
C PRO A 84 1.55 -7.28 -12.09
N ASP A 85 0.70 -7.52 -13.08
CA ASP A 85 -0.26 -6.50 -13.53
C ASP A 85 -1.35 -6.42 -12.48
N TYR A 86 -1.18 -5.52 -11.51
CA TYR A 86 -2.15 -5.34 -10.45
C TYR A 86 -3.46 -4.69 -10.92
N THR A 87 -3.62 -4.36 -12.21
CA THR A 87 -4.94 -4.03 -12.77
C THR A 87 -5.75 -5.28 -13.12
N GLN A 88 -5.13 -6.47 -13.06
CA GLN A 88 -5.81 -7.75 -13.01
C GLN A 88 -5.95 -8.19 -11.56
N GLU A 89 -7.09 -8.79 -11.23
CA GLU A 89 -7.33 -9.32 -9.88
C GLU A 89 -6.32 -10.43 -9.58
N PRO A 90 -5.53 -10.31 -8.48
CA PRO A 90 -4.67 -11.41 -8.05
C PRO A 90 -5.51 -12.63 -7.67
N SER A 91 -5.10 -13.84 -8.08
CA SER A 91 -5.86 -15.09 -7.85
C SER A 91 -6.13 -15.41 -6.38
N ASP A 92 -5.33 -14.86 -5.49
CA ASP A 92 -5.32 -15.17 -4.06
C ASP A 92 -6.08 -14.13 -3.23
N PHE A 93 -6.81 -13.23 -3.91
CA PHE A 93 -7.60 -12.19 -3.29
C PHE A 93 -9.07 -12.61 -3.25
N TYR A 94 -9.77 -12.20 -2.19
CA TYR A 94 -11.22 -12.22 -2.11
C TYR A 94 -11.73 -10.79 -1.95
N MET A 95 -12.26 -10.24 -3.03
CA MET A 95 -12.62 -8.83 -3.14
C MET A 95 -13.90 -8.47 -2.39
N PHE A 96 -13.89 -7.31 -1.72
CA PHE A 96 -15.02 -6.72 -1.00
C PHE A 96 -15.74 -7.70 -0.05
N PRO A 97 -15.02 -8.31 0.91
CA PRO A 97 -15.61 -9.27 1.83
C PRO A 97 -16.70 -8.60 2.67
N GLU A 98 -17.78 -9.33 2.94
CA GLU A 98 -18.84 -8.84 3.81
C GLU A 98 -18.30 -8.68 5.26
N PRO A 99 -18.65 -7.58 5.97
CA PRO A 99 -18.10 -7.28 7.29
C PRO A 99 -18.22 -8.40 8.34
N GLU A 100 -19.27 -9.22 8.26
CA GLU A 100 -19.50 -10.35 9.16
C GLU A 100 -18.46 -11.46 9.05
N PHE A 101 -17.69 -11.52 7.96
CA PHE A 101 -16.56 -12.42 7.78
C PHE A 101 -15.21 -11.76 8.08
N VAL A 102 -15.20 -10.45 8.31
CA VAL A 102 -13.98 -9.65 8.53
C VAL A 102 -13.80 -9.36 10.01
N PHE A 103 -14.87 -8.98 10.71
CA PHE A 103 -14.81 -8.60 12.12
C PHE A 103 -15.46 -9.66 13.02
N VAL A 104 -14.97 -9.76 14.25
CA VAL A 104 -15.60 -10.59 15.29
C VAL A 104 -17.07 -10.16 15.52
N PRO A 105 -17.98 -11.09 15.89
CA PRO A 105 -19.42 -10.80 15.95
C PRO A 105 -19.82 -9.63 16.86
N ASP A 106 -19.02 -9.33 17.90
CA ASP A 106 -19.24 -8.25 18.86
C ASP A 106 -18.64 -6.91 18.43
N GLN A 107 -17.97 -6.83 17.28
CA GLN A 107 -17.34 -5.61 16.74
C GLN A 107 -17.64 -5.40 15.24
N THR A 108 -18.78 -5.91 14.75
CA THR A 108 -19.17 -5.74 13.34
C THR A 108 -19.45 -4.29 12.96
N ASP A 109 -19.74 -3.44 13.94
CA ASP A 109 -19.93 -2.00 13.81
C ASP A 109 -18.66 -1.24 13.40
N LEU A 110 -17.47 -1.83 13.53
CA LEU A 110 -16.23 -1.29 12.99
C LEU A 110 -16.31 -1.03 11.48
N ALA A 111 -17.20 -1.73 10.77
CA ALA A 111 -17.45 -1.51 9.35
C ALA A 111 -18.03 -0.12 9.03
N THR A 112 -18.50 0.62 10.04
CA THR A 112 -18.91 2.02 9.88
C THR A 112 -17.73 3.00 9.82
N HIS A 113 -16.53 2.55 10.22
CA HIS A 113 -15.29 3.32 10.27
C HIS A 113 -14.20 2.79 9.34
N LEU A 114 -14.34 1.54 8.88
CA LEU A 114 -13.35 0.80 8.10
C LEU A 114 -14.04 0.03 6.98
N HIS A 115 -13.69 0.32 5.73
CA HIS A 115 -14.16 -0.46 4.58
C HIS A 115 -13.25 -1.67 4.33
N PRO A 116 -13.79 -2.90 4.29
CA PRO A 116 -13.04 -4.07 3.86
C PRO A 116 -12.83 -4.08 2.35
N LEU A 117 -11.58 -3.91 1.91
CA LEU A 117 -11.26 -3.81 0.48
C LEU A 117 -11.14 -5.19 -0.17
N PHE A 118 -10.35 -6.07 0.44
CA PHE A 118 -10.16 -7.45 0.03
C PHE A 118 -9.58 -8.29 1.17
N SER A 119 -9.64 -9.60 1.04
CA SER A 119 -8.87 -10.55 1.85
C SER A 119 -7.74 -11.14 1.00
N ILE A 120 -6.57 -11.39 1.59
CA ILE A 120 -5.41 -11.99 0.95
C ILE A 120 -5.00 -13.26 1.71
N ASP A 121 -4.71 -14.33 0.99
CA ASP A 121 -4.06 -15.52 1.58
C ASP A 121 -2.63 -15.15 1.99
N LEU A 122 -2.32 -15.28 3.28
CA LEU A 122 -1.00 -14.92 3.82
C LEU A 122 0.13 -15.76 3.20
N SER A 123 -0.16 -16.95 2.66
CA SER A 123 0.81 -17.78 1.96
C SER A 123 1.32 -17.18 0.64
N THR A 124 0.57 -16.23 0.06
CA THR A 124 0.98 -15.44 -1.10
C THR A 124 2.16 -14.52 -0.77
N VAL A 125 2.23 -14.03 0.48
CA VAL A 125 3.34 -13.20 0.95
C VAL A 125 4.50 -14.06 1.44
N ASN A 126 4.20 -15.05 2.27
CA ASN A 126 5.19 -15.99 2.77
C ASN A 126 4.55 -17.37 2.90
N ARG A 127 5.09 -18.37 2.18
CA ARG A 127 4.55 -19.74 2.11
C ARG A 127 4.47 -20.47 3.45
N GLU A 128 5.18 -20.01 4.48
CA GLU A 128 5.09 -20.57 5.84
C GLU A 128 3.90 -20.02 6.64
N TRP A 129 3.31 -18.92 6.19
CA TRP A 129 2.12 -18.36 6.81
C TRP A 129 0.86 -19.02 6.27
N SER A 130 -0.21 -18.95 7.06
CA SER A 130 -1.48 -19.62 6.76
C SER A 130 -2.65 -18.76 7.22
N GLY A 131 -3.77 -18.85 6.49
CA GLY A 131 -4.98 -18.09 6.77
C GLY A 131 -5.04 -16.80 5.99
N TYR A 132 -6.08 -16.02 6.26
CA TYR A 132 -6.36 -14.78 5.53
C TYR A 132 -6.11 -13.56 6.42
N ALA A 133 -5.64 -12.48 5.79
CA ALA A 133 -5.70 -11.13 6.33
C ALA A 133 -6.63 -10.28 5.44
N HIS A 134 -7.39 -9.39 6.05
CA HIS A 134 -8.30 -8.44 5.39
C HIS A 134 -7.66 -7.06 5.32
N MET A 135 -7.54 -6.49 4.12
CA MET A 135 -7.13 -5.11 3.91
C MET A 135 -8.30 -4.17 4.23
N LEU A 136 -8.06 -3.18 5.11
CA LEU A 136 -9.06 -2.25 5.59
C LEU A 136 -8.69 -0.81 5.28
N CYS A 137 -9.59 -0.03 4.67
CA CYS A 137 -9.42 1.40 4.48
C CYS A 137 -10.22 2.19 5.53
N PRO A 138 -9.59 3.09 6.29
CA PRO A 138 -10.33 3.95 7.20
C PRO A 138 -11.10 5.04 6.42
N LEU A 139 -12.25 5.44 6.97
CA LEU A 139 -13.06 6.56 6.47
C LEU A 139 -12.64 7.90 7.10
N GLU A 140 -11.84 7.84 8.16
CA GLU A 140 -11.10 8.97 8.70
C GLU A 140 -9.61 8.85 8.31
N PRO A 141 -8.82 9.92 8.30
CA PRO A 141 -9.19 11.27 8.69
C PRO A 141 -9.90 12.02 7.55
N GLY A 142 -10.49 13.17 7.87
CA GLY A 142 -10.77 14.19 6.86
C GLY A 142 -9.47 14.76 6.28
N GLU A 143 -9.58 15.77 5.42
CA GLU A 143 -8.41 16.39 4.76
C GLU A 143 -7.31 16.83 5.75
N ASP A 144 -6.05 16.65 5.33
CA ASP A 144 -4.83 17.13 6.01
C ASP A 144 -4.62 16.66 7.47
N ARG A 145 -5.13 15.48 7.84
CA ARG A 145 -5.01 14.93 9.20
C ARG A 145 -4.57 13.46 9.20
N LEU A 146 -4.35 12.92 10.40
CA LEU A 146 -3.99 11.51 10.62
C LEU A 146 -5.18 10.76 11.23
N VAL A 147 -5.34 9.47 10.89
CA VAL A 147 -6.32 8.57 11.50
C VAL A 147 -6.14 8.58 13.02
N GLY A 148 -7.22 8.66 13.81
CA GLY A 148 -7.15 8.68 15.27
C GLY A 148 -6.63 9.97 15.91
N TYR A 149 -6.21 10.98 15.13
CA TYR A 149 -5.74 12.26 15.67
C TYR A 149 -6.81 12.95 16.53
N ALA A 150 -8.07 12.87 16.11
CA ALA A 150 -9.18 13.53 16.78
C ALA A 150 -9.45 13.01 18.21
N THR A 151 -8.95 11.84 18.57
CA THR A 151 -9.09 11.23 19.89
C THR A 151 -7.74 11.07 20.60
N GLU A 152 -6.64 11.64 20.09
CA GLU A 152 -5.27 11.38 20.57
C GLU A 152 -5.02 11.71 22.05
N HIS A 153 -5.86 12.56 22.64
CA HIS A 153 -5.77 12.97 24.05
C HIS A 153 -6.63 12.12 25.00
N THR A 154 -7.37 11.16 24.46
CA THR A 154 -8.23 10.25 25.24
C THR A 154 -7.45 9.01 25.69
N ASP A 155 -8.04 8.23 26.59
CA ASP A 155 -7.51 6.92 27.01
C ASP A 155 -7.93 5.77 26.08
N TYR A 156 -8.51 6.07 24.91
CA TYR A 156 -8.98 5.07 23.94
C TYR A 156 -7.84 4.38 23.18
N HIS A 157 -6.64 4.98 23.22
CA HIS A 157 -5.44 4.50 22.54
C HIS A 157 -4.74 3.41 23.37
N SER A 158 -4.08 2.47 22.68
CA SER A 158 -3.35 1.34 23.26
C SER A 158 -1.97 1.18 22.61
N ALA A 159 -1.19 0.19 23.03
CA ALA A 159 0.10 -0.10 22.40
C ALA A 159 -0.02 -0.39 20.89
N LEU A 160 -1.14 -0.97 20.45
CA LEU A 160 -1.41 -1.33 19.06
C LEU A 160 -2.52 -0.49 18.41
N LEU A 161 -3.02 0.54 19.10
CA LEU A 161 -4.04 1.45 18.57
C LEU A 161 -3.63 2.88 18.93
N GLN A 162 -2.99 3.57 18.00
CA GLN A 162 -2.41 4.90 18.22
C GLN A 162 -2.73 5.80 17.03
N THR A 163 -2.52 7.11 17.13
CA THR A 163 -2.64 8.00 15.97
C THR A 163 -1.86 7.45 14.78
N ASN A 164 -2.57 7.24 13.68
CA ASN A 164 -2.11 6.67 12.41
C ASN A 164 -1.76 5.18 12.42
N TRP A 165 -2.10 4.45 13.49
CA TRP A 165 -1.82 3.02 13.65
C TRP A 165 -3.04 2.26 14.18
N ILE A 166 -3.51 1.25 13.45
CA ILE A 166 -4.63 0.41 13.88
C ILE A 166 -4.23 -1.05 13.89
N GLY A 167 -4.24 -1.68 15.06
CA GLY A 167 -3.87 -3.06 15.27
C GLY A 167 -5.08 -3.96 15.55
N PHE A 168 -5.03 -5.16 14.98
CA PHE A 168 -6.01 -6.22 15.16
C PHE A 168 -5.34 -7.52 15.56
N LYS A 169 -6.07 -8.37 16.26
CA LYS A 169 -5.74 -9.78 16.41
C LYS A 169 -6.65 -10.61 15.53
N ILE A 170 -6.09 -11.63 14.88
CA ILE A 170 -6.87 -12.61 14.12
C ILE A 170 -7.40 -13.70 15.09
N GLU A 171 -8.73 -13.78 15.21
CA GLU A 171 -9.47 -14.77 15.98
C GLU A 171 -10.41 -15.52 15.02
N ASP A 172 -10.17 -16.82 14.82
CA ASP A 172 -10.92 -17.66 13.89
C ASP A 172 -11.08 -17.07 12.48
N GLY A 173 -10.02 -16.41 12.01
CA GLY A 173 -9.98 -15.77 10.70
C GLY A 173 -10.66 -14.41 10.64
N ARG A 174 -11.06 -13.82 11.77
CA ARG A 174 -11.70 -12.50 11.86
C ARG A 174 -10.87 -11.56 12.74
N TYR A 175 -11.03 -10.27 12.54
CA TYR A 175 -10.32 -9.24 13.26
C TYR A 175 -11.05 -8.82 14.53
N ARG A 176 -10.31 -8.84 15.64
CA ARG A 176 -10.64 -8.15 16.89
C ARG A 176 -9.74 -6.93 17.03
N LEU A 177 -10.33 -5.75 17.20
CA LEU A 177 -9.57 -4.51 17.43
C LEU A 177 -8.77 -4.61 18.74
N MET A 178 -7.49 -4.26 18.69
CA MET A 178 -6.58 -4.29 19.85
C MET A 178 -6.63 -2.97 20.63
N GLY A 179 -7.82 -2.52 21.00
CA GLY A 179 -8.04 -1.28 21.73
C GLY A 179 -9.52 -0.92 21.82
N ASP A 180 -9.79 0.33 22.14
CA ASP A 180 -11.16 0.83 22.32
C ASP A 180 -11.75 1.32 20.99
N PRO A 181 -12.92 0.83 20.54
CA PRO A 181 -13.59 1.32 19.32
C PRO A 181 -13.88 2.83 19.33
N ARG A 182 -13.97 3.44 20.51
CA ARG A 182 -14.07 4.91 20.66
C ARG A 182 -12.85 5.66 20.15
N TYR A 183 -11.78 4.96 19.75
CA TYR A 183 -10.70 5.53 18.96
C TYR A 183 -11.20 6.32 17.73
N PHE A 184 -12.23 5.84 17.05
CA PHE A 184 -12.82 6.56 15.91
C PHE A 184 -13.68 7.74 16.40
N PHE A 185 -13.44 8.94 15.87
CA PHE A 185 -14.08 10.15 16.41
C PHE A 185 -15.61 10.17 16.23
N LEU A 186 -16.11 9.52 15.17
CA LEU A 186 -17.54 9.36 14.92
C LEU A 186 -18.16 8.14 15.60
N HIS A 187 -17.42 7.41 16.45
CA HIS A 187 -18.01 6.34 17.25
C HIS A 187 -19.20 6.88 18.06
N ALA A 188 -20.29 6.11 18.17
CA ALA A 188 -21.55 6.61 18.72
C ALA A 188 -21.41 7.15 20.15
N GLU A 189 -20.55 6.52 20.97
CA GLU A 189 -20.27 6.95 22.35
C GLU A 189 -19.42 8.24 22.45
N ASN A 190 -18.89 8.74 21.33
CA ASN A 190 -18.18 10.03 21.28
C ASN A 190 -19.10 11.20 20.91
N ALA A 191 -20.43 11.03 20.94
CA ALA A 191 -21.38 12.09 20.56
C ALA A 191 -21.19 13.39 21.35
N ASP A 192 -20.82 13.28 22.64
CA ASP A 192 -20.59 14.43 23.53
C ASP A 192 -19.12 14.90 23.55
N LEU A 193 -18.22 14.22 22.83
CA LEU A 193 -16.83 14.64 22.71
C LEU A 193 -16.76 15.94 21.91
N SER A 194 -16.10 16.95 22.49
CA SER A 194 -15.89 18.24 21.84
C SER A 194 -15.07 18.06 20.57
N ASP A 195 -15.42 18.84 19.54
CA ASP A 195 -14.65 18.83 18.31
C ASP A 195 -13.19 19.26 18.60
N PRO A 196 -12.19 18.46 18.18
CA PRO A 196 -10.78 18.76 18.41
C PRO A 196 -10.31 20.01 17.64
N TYR A 197 -11.08 20.44 16.64
CA TYR A 197 -10.89 21.66 15.86
C TYR A 197 -12.24 22.10 15.27
N PRO A 198 -12.41 23.37 14.84
CA PRO A 198 -13.68 23.85 14.31
C PRO A 198 -14.21 22.95 13.18
N TYR A 199 -15.49 22.57 13.26
CA TYR A 199 -16.21 21.78 12.25
C TYR A 199 -15.74 20.34 12.04
N ALA A 200 -14.84 19.82 12.89
CA ALA A 200 -14.26 18.48 12.76
C ALA A 200 -15.31 17.39 12.52
N ARG A 201 -16.40 17.41 13.30
CA ARG A 201 -17.45 16.40 13.18
C ARG A 201 -18.23 16.51 11.88
N SER A 202 -18.65 17.72 11.53
CA SER A 202 -19.41 17.96 10.29
C SER A 202 -18.60 17.64 9.03
N GLU A 203 -17.31 18.00 9.01
CA GLU A 203 -16.41 17.67 7.91
C GLU A 203 -16.23 16.15 7.78
N LEU A 204 -16.02 15.46 8.91
CA LEU A 204 -15.83 14.02 8.89
C LEU A 204 -17.10 13.26 8.52
N ILE A 205 -18.28 13.76 8.89
CA ILE A 205 -19.57 13.18 8.47
C ILE A 205 -19.73 13.23 6.94
N GLU A 206 -19.43 14.37 6.29
CA GLU A 206 -19.49 14.44 4.84
C GLU A 206 -18.40 13.56 4.19
N CYS A 207 -17.20 13.50 4.76
CA CYS A 207 -16.15 12.58 4.30
C CYS A 207 -16.60 11.12 4.36
N TYR A 208 -17.20 10.68 5.46
CA TYR A 208 -17.73 9.31 5.61
C TYR A 208 -18.79 8.99 4.56
N LYS A 209 -19.67 9.94 4.28
CA LYS A 209 -20.74 9.81 3.29
C LYS A 209 -20.18 9.68 1.87
N ASP A 210 -19.19 10.50 1.51
CA ASP A 210 -18.55 10.45 0.18
C ASP A 210 -17.73 9.15 0.01
N CYS A 211 -16.94 8.78 1.02
CA CYS A 211 -16.20 7.51 1.06
C CYS A 211 -17.17 6.32 0.90
N SER A 212 -18.24 6.28 1.71
CA SER A 212 -19.21 5.17 1.69
C SER A 212 -19.96 5.06 0.37
N SER A 213 -20.39 6.20 -0.18
CA SER A 213 -21.16 6.22 -1.43
C SER A 213 -20.29 5.77 -2.61
N SER A 214 -19.06 6.28 -2.70
CA SER A 214 -18.11 5.89 -3.75
C SER A 214 -17.67 4.43 -3.62
N PHE A 215 -17.40 3.95 -2.40
CA PHE A 215 -17.05 2.56 -2.15
C PHE A 215 -18.12 1.57 -2.62
N VAL A 216 -19.40 1.86 -2.34
CA VAL A 216 -20.53 1.05 -2.84
C VAL A 216 -20.56 1.03 -4.37
N VAL A 217 -20.36 2.19 -5.00
CA VAL A 217 -20.36 2.34 -6.46
C VAL A 217 -19.19 1.56 -7.09
N VAL A 218 -17.99 1.63 -6.52
CA VAL A 218 -16.80 0.89 -6.97
C VAL A 218 -17.01 -0.62 -6.81
N ARG A 219 -17.46 -1.08 -5.65
CA ARG A 219 -17.76 -2.50 -5.39
C ARG A 219 -18.76 -3.06 -6.40
N ASP A 220 -19.87 -2.35 -6.62
CA ASP A 220 -20.91 -2.80 -7.53
C ASP A 220 -20.47 -2.73 -9.00
N GLY A 221 -19.57 -1.79 -9.35
CA GLY A 221 -18.89 -1.71 -10.64
C GLY A 221 -17.94 -2.89 -10.85
N TYR A 222 -17.12 -3.22 -9.86
CA TYR A 222 -16.24 -4.39 -9.88
C TYR A 222 -17.04 -5.68 -10.06
N ARG A 223 -18.14 -5.89 -9.30
CA ARG A 223 -19.00 -7.07 -9.44
C ARG A 223 -19.56 -7.27 -10.85
N LYS A 224 -19.69 -6.20 -11.64
CA LYS A 224 -20.16 -6.26 -13.04
C LYS A 224 -19.04 -6.47 -14.05
N THR A 225 -17.82 -6.02 -13.75
CA THR A 225 -16.76 -5.85 -14.75
C THR A 225 -15.50 -6.68 -14.47
N GLY A 226 -15.25 -7.02 -13.21
CA GLY A 226 -14.02 -7.63 -12.73
C GLY A 226 -12.85 -6.65 -12.56
N TYR A 227 -13.05 -5.34 -12.68
CA TYR A 227 -11.98 -4.33 -12.64
C TYR A 227 -12.32 -3.16 -11.70
N LEU A 228 -11.27 -2.50 -11.21
CA LEU A 228 -11.37 -1.21 -10.54
C LEU A 228 -11.18 -0.07 -11.54
N TYR A 229 -11.80 1.06 -11.25
CA TYR A 229 -11.74 2.29 -12.03
C TYR A 229 -11.80 3.48 -11.08
N ASP A 230 -11.45 4.66 -11.59
CA ASP A 230 -11.49 5.91 -10.81
C ASP A 230 -12.85 6.15 -10.13
N PRO A 231 -12.90 6.15 -8.78
CA PRO A 231 -14.12 6.36 -8.01
C PRO A 231 -14.78 7.72 -8.26
N TYR A 232 -14.02 8.79 -8.56
CA TYR A 232 -14.57 10.13 -8.79
C TYR A 232 -15.43 10.20 -10.05
N TRP A 233 -15.06 9.41 -11.06
CA TRP A 233 -15.73 9.45 -12.35
C TRP A 233 -16.68 8.28 -12.57
N LEU A 234 -16.72 7.30 -11.66
CA LEU A 234 -17.64 6.18 -11.73
C LEU A 234 -19.06 6.67 -11.39
N HIS A 235 -19.93 6.73 -12.40
CA HIS A 235 -21.35 7.02 -12.19
C HIS A 235 -22.17 5.80 -12.59
N PRO A 236 -23.18 5.39 -11.78
CA PRO A 236 -24.03 4.24 -12.10
C PRO A 236 -24.68 4.28 -13.48
N GLU A 237 -24.92 5.49 -14.00
CA GLU A 237 -25.59 5.74 -15.28
C GLU A 237 -24.62 5.84 -16.48
N ARG A 238 -23.30 5.91 -16.24
CA ARG A 238 -22.28 6.03 -17.30
C ARG A 238 -21.46 4.75 -17.38
N GLY A 239 -21.27 4.23 -18.60
CA GLY A 239 -20.43 3.06 -18.85
C GLY A 239 -18.95 3.28 -18.46
N VAL A 240 -18.22 2.17 -18.36
CA VAL A 240 -16.77 2.12 -18.09
C VAL A 240 -15.92 2.00 -19.35
N GLU A 241 -16.54 2.05 -20.53
CA GLU A 241 -15.85 1.91 -21.82
C GLU A 241 -14.87 3.07 -22.06
N GLY A 242 -13.63 2.74 -22.43
CA GLY A 242 -12.56 3.72 -22.68
C GLY A 242 -11.95 4.34 -21.42
N ARG A 243 -12.23 3.81 -20.22
CA ARG A 243 -11.63 4.27 -18.95
C ARG A 243 -10.44 3.42 -18.53
N ASP A 244 -9.49 4.07 -17.86
CA ASP A 244 -8.32 3.42 -17.31
C ASP A 244 -8.67 2.56 -16.10
N ARG A 245 -8.07 1.38 -16.04
CA ARG A 245 -8.20 0.45 -14.92
C ARG A 245 -7.26 0.86 -13.80
N TYR A 246 -7.76 0.81 -12.58
CA TYR A 246 -6.97 1.08 -11.40
C TYR A 246 -6.41 -0.23 -10.82
N PRO A 247 -5.23 -0.18 -10.18
CA PRO A 247 -4.66 -1.36 -9.57
C PRO A 247 -5.42 -1.77 -8.30
N PHE A 248 -5.55 -3.07 -8.06
CA PHE A 248 -6.06 -3.63 -6.80
C PHE A 248 -5.06 -3.43 -5.65
N VAL A 249 -3.76 -3.44 -5.95
CA VAL A 249 -2.69 -3.33 -4.97
C VAL A 249 -1.47 -2.68 -5.63
N GLU A 250 -0.66 -1.96 -4.87
CA GLU A 250 0.60 -1.39 -5.38
C GLU A 250 1.79 -2.33 -5.11
N GLN A 251 1.72 -3.07 -3.99
CA GLN A 251 2.77 -3.98 -3.57
C GLN A 251 2.20 -5.10 -2.71
N ILE A 252 2.66 -6.34 -2.93
CA ILE A 252 2.41 -7.51 -2.07
C ILE A 252 3.76 -7.96 -1.50
N GLY A 253 3.88 -8.06 -0.17
CA GLY A 253 5.11 -8.44 0.51
C GLY A 253 6.28 -7.48 0.27
N GLY A 254 7.49 -7.94 0.57
CA GLY A 254 8.71 -7.13 0.42
C GLY A 254 8.88 -6.08 1.52
N ASP A 255 9.75 -5.12 1.28
CA ASP A 255 10.11 -4.08 2.25
C ASP A 255 9.26 -2.82 2.07
N VAL A 256 9.04 -2.09 3.18
CA VAL A 256 8.40 -0.78 3.20
C VAL A 256 9.43 0.24 3.63
N ASP A 257 9.53 1.33 2.89
CA ASP A 257 10.42 2.43 3.21
C ASP A 257 9.93 3.19 4.45
N LEU A 258 10.88 3.60 5.30
CA LEU A 258 10.65 4.43 6.47
C LEU A 258 9.81 5.68 6.14
N TRP A 259 9.97 6.27 4.95
CA TRP A 259 9.23 7.45 4.53
C TRP A 259 7.72 7.23 4.38
N LEU A 260 7.29 5.99 4.14
CA LEU A 260 5.88 5.64 3.99
C LEU A 260 5.19 5.36 5.32
N VAL A 261 5.95 5.13 6.40
CA VAL A 261 5.38 4.88 7.72
C VAL A 261 5.52 6.13 8.59
N GLY A 262 4.40 6.60 9.14
CA GLY A 262 4.40 7.76 10.04
C GLY A 262 5.26 7.49 11.27
N MET A 263 6.23 8.37 11.56
CA MET A 263 7.20 8.17 12.66
C MET A 263 6.63 8.33 14.09
N ARG A 264 5.31 8.47 14.25
CA ARG A 264 4.70 8.68 15.58
C ARG A 264 4.19 7.38 16.17
N GLY A 265 4.48 7.18 17.45
CA GLY A 265 3.79 6.23 18.33
C GLY A 265 4.25 4.77 18.27
N MET A 266 4.48 4.23 17.07
CA MET A 266 4.83 2.82 16.90
C MET A 266 6.35 2.59 16.94
N PRO A 267 6.86 1.72 17.85
CA PRO A 267 8.28 1.34 17.82
C PRO A 267 8.61 0.53 16.56
N LEU A 268 9.74 0.82 15.93
CA LEU A 268 10.18 0.16 14.68
C LEU A 268 11.55 -0.52 14.87
N TYR A 269 11.75 -1.64 14.19
CA TYR A 269 13.07 -2.14 13.82
C TYR A 269 13.46 -1.55 12.46
N TYR A 270 14.73 -1.18 12.33
CA TYR A 270 15.31 -0.64 11.11
C TYR A 270 16.29 -1.65 10.55
N ALA A 271 16.17 -1.99 9.27
CA ALA A 271 17.22 -2.69 8.55
C ALA A 271 18.20 -1.69 7.93
N GLU A 272 19.32 -2.21 7.44
CA GLU A 272 20.28 -1.44 6.67
C GLU A 272 19.62 -0.88 5.41
N GLU A 273 19.87 0.40 5.12
CA GLU A 273 19.35 1.05 3.92
C GLU A 273 19.87 0.33 2.67
N CYS A 274 18.95 0.03 1.75
CA CYS A 274 19.23 -0.71 0.54
C CYS A 274 18.40 -0.09 -0.59
N ASN A 275 19.04 0.45 -1.63
CA ASN A 275 18.41 1.23 -2.70
C ASN A 275 17.62 2.47 -2.25
N GLY A 276 18.17 3.25 -1.31
CA GLY A 276 17.46 4.44 -0.82
C GLY A 276 16.15 4.13 -0.09
N ILE A 277 15.81 2.86 0.10
CA ILE A 277 14.76 2.38 0.98
C ILE A 277 15.44 2.07 2.31
N THR A 278 14.89 2.60 3.40
CA THR A 278 15.23 2.14 4.75
C THR A 278 14.12 1.18 5.19
N PRO A 279 14.31 -0.15 5.09
CA PRO A 279 13.26 -1.09 5.46
C PRO A 279 12.95 -1.00 6.95
N VAL A 280 11.67 -1.00 7.26
CA VAL A 280 11.18 -0.93 8.64
C VAL A 280 10.18 -2.02 8.94
N TYR A 281 10.27 -2.52 10.18
CA TYR A 281 9.38 -3.55 10.70
C TYR A 281 8.80 -3.05 12.02
N PRO A 282 7.49 -2.75 12.09
CA PRO A 282 6.87 -2.40 13.37
C PRO A 282 7.13 -3.48 14.42
N LYS A 283 7.30 -3.07 15.67
CA LYS A 283 7.61 -3.96 16.78
C LYS A 283 6.36 -4.16 17.63
N GLY A 284 5.88 -5.39 17.70
CA GLY A 284 4.76 -5.76 18.56
C GLY A 284 5.08 -5.68 20.05
N PRO A 285 4.06 -5.69 20.92
CA PRO A 285 4.22 -5.56 22.36
C PRO A 285 5.16 -6.61 22.97
N SER A 286 5.11 -7.85 22.46
CA SER A 286 5.99 -8.96 22.87
C SER A 286 7.38 -8.91 22.21
N GLY A 287 7.64 -7.91 21.36
CA GLY A 287 8.92 -7.69 20.68
C GLY A 287 9.06 -8.38 19.32
N HIS A 288 8.04 -9.11 18.85
CA HIS A 288 8.03 -9.72 17.52
C HIS A 288 7.87 -8.66 16.42
N PRO A 289 8.58 -8.81 15.28
CA PRO A 289 8.45 -7.89 14.16
C PRO A 289 7.18 -8.16 13.34
N PHE A 290 6.56 -7.09 12.90
CA PHE A 290 5.54 -7.09 11.86
C PHE A 290 6.19 -7.02 10.48
N TYR A 291 5.69 -7.81 9.53
CA TYR A 291 6.18 -7.88 8.16
C TYR A 291 5.14 -7.34 7.20
N HIS A 292 5.56 -6.61 6.17
CA HIS A 292 4.65 -6.04 5.19
C HIS A 292 3.90 -7.13 4.42
N VAL A 293 2.58 -6.94 4.27
CA VAL A 293 1.69 -7.84 3.54
C VAL A 293 1.23 -7.22 2.24
N ALA A 294 0.67 -6.01 2.31
CA ALA A 294 0.20 -5.30 1.12
C ALA A 294 0.15 -3.78 1.34
N THR A 295 0.40 -3.04 0.26
CA THR A 295 0.17 -1.59 0.17
C THR A 295 -0.82 -1.32 -0.95
N VAL A 296 -1.83 -0.50 -0.70
CA VAL A 296 -2.87 -0.12 -1.66
C VAL A 296 -3.03 1.39 -1.70
N SER A 297 -3.45 1.93 -2.84
CA SER A 297 -3.98 3.29 -2.90
C SER A 297 -5.47 3.29 -2.55
N SER A 298 -5.88 4.10 -1.57
CA SER A 298 -7.31 4.23 -1.21
C SER A 298 -8.15 4.71 -2.41
N GLY A 299 -7.56 5.54 -3.27
CA GLY A 299 -8.16 6.11 -4.47
C GLY A 299 -8.53 5.07 -5.53
N SER A 300 -8.10 3.80 -5.37
CA SER A 300 -8.58 2.69 -6.21
C SER A 300 -9.94 2.14 -5.75
N TYR A 301 -10.35 2.45 -4.52
CA TYR A 301 -11.49 1.84 -3.84
C TYR A 301 -12.58 2.82 -3.42
N GLN A 302 -12.21 4.06 -3.10
CA GLN A 302 -13.14 5.09 -2.65
C GLN A 302 -12.60 6.49 -2.94
N VAL A 303 -13.48 7.46 -2.88
CA VAL A 303 -13.13 8.89 -2.81
C VAL A 303 -12.68 9.19 -1.38
N GLY A 304 -11.53 9.86 -1.22
CA GLY A 304 -11.00 10.25 0.09
C GLY A 304 -10.26 9.13 0.83
N GLY A 305 -10.00 9.35 2.13
CA GLY A 305 -9.12 8.51 2.94
C GLY A 305 -7.63 8.80 2.70
N PRO A 306 -6.73 8.02 3.31
CA PRO A 306 -5.28 8.21 3.17
C PRO A 306 -4.81 7.80 1.78
N GLU A 307 -3.81 8.48 1.21
CA GLU A 307 -3.30 8.13 -0.13
C GLU A 307 -2.88 6.66 -0.24
N LYS A 308 -2.22 6.15 0.80
CA LYS A 308 -1.87 4.73 0.91
C LYS A 308 -2.31 4.13 2.23
N VAL A 309 -2.77 2.88 2.13
CA VAL A 309 -3.00 2.00 3.27
C VAL A 309 -1.96 0.89 3.22
N ILE A 310 -1.22 0.72 4.31
CA ILE A 310 -0.12 -0.23 4.42
C ILE A 310 -0.46 -1.23 5.52
N MET A 311 -0.53 -2.51 5.15
CA MET A 311 -0.86 -3.62 6.05
C MET A 311 0.38 -4.43 6.37
N PHE A 312 0.58 -4.71 7.65
CA PHE A 312 1.60 -5.62 8.16
C PHE A 312 0.98 -6.78 8.94
N TYR A 313 1.72 -7.89 9.04
CA TYR A 313 1.34 -9.08 9.78
C TYR A 313 2.49 -9.58 10.67
N GLU A 314 2.15 -9.95 11.89
CA GLU A 314 3.04 -10.59 12.86
C GLU A 314 2.57 -12.04 13.05
N PRO A 315 3.39 -13.05 12.68
CA PRO A 315 2.96 -14.43 12.56
C PRO A 315 2.83 -15.23 13.86
N VAL A 316 3.46 -14.80 14.96
CA VAL A 316 3.51 -15.56 16.23
C VAL A 316 2.22 -15.38 17.03
N GLU A 317 1.82 -14.14 17.27
CA GLU A 317 0.61 -13.75 18.00
C GLU A 317 -0.58 -13.53 17.05
N LYS A 318 -0.35 -13.63 15.73
CA LYS A 318 -1.33 -13.42 14.66
C LYS A 318 -1.97 -12.04 14.72
N LEU A 319 -1.10 -11.04 14.77
CA LEU A 319 -1.51 -9.64 14.80
C LEU A 319 -1.42 -9.04 13.40
N VAL A 320 -2.35 -8.15 13.09
CA VAL A 320 -2.34 -7.32 11.89
C VAL A 320 -2.20 -5.88 12.31
N LEU A 321 -1.42 -5.09 11.59
CA LEU A 321 -1.20 -3.69 11.88
C LEU A 321 -1.31 -2.86 10.61
N PHE A 322 -2.08 -1.79 10.68
CA PHE A 322 -2.20 -0.80 9.61
C PHE A 322 -1.51 0.49 9.97
N THR A 323 -0.87 1.11 8.98
CA THR A 323 -0.52 2.53 8.98
C THR A 323 -0.91 3.16 7.67
N PHE A 324 -0.94 4.48 7.66
CA PHE A 324 -1.47 5.24 6.56
C PHE A 324 -0.48 6.32 6.13
N TYR A 325 -0.36 6.54 4.84
CA TYR A 325 0.41 7.61 4.27
C TYR A 325 -0.52 8.58 3.57
N SER A 326 -0.35 9.87 3.86
CA SER A 326 -0.89 10.98 3.11
C SER A 326 0.24 11.97 2.92
N GLU A 327 0.48 12.43 1.71
CA GLU A 327 1.51 13.45 1.48
C GLU A 327 1.12 14.69 2.30
N PRO A 328 2.02 15.25 3.14
CA PRO A 328 1.70 16.48 3.84
C PRO A 328 1.41 17.55 2.79
N PRO A 329 0.34 18.36 2.95
CA PRO A 329 0.04 19.41 2.00
C PRO A 329 1.28 20.28 1.85
N TYR A 330 1.75 20.47 0.61
CA TYR A 330 2.83 21.38 0.29
C TYR A 330 2.40 22.77 0.77
N LYS A 331 2.81 23.17 1.98
CA LYS A 331 2.76 24.57 2.40
C LYS A 331 4.04 25.18 1.86
N PRO A 332 4.00 25.99 0.78
CA PRO A 332 5.10 26.89 0.54
C PRO A 332 5.25 27.71 1.81
N SER A 333 6.39 27.60 2.47
CA SER A 333 6.78 28.48 3.56
C SER A 333 6.81 29.89 2.99
N TYR A 334 5.74 30.65 3.23
CA TYR A 334 5.82 32.09 3.11
C TYR A 334 6.49 32.57 4.40
N GLU A 335 7.73 33.05 4.23
CA GLU A 335 8.43 33.93 5.18
C GLU A 335 7.60 35.17 5.54
#